data_AF-A0A172TW17-F1
#
_entry.id   AF-A0A172TW17-F1
#
_cell.length_a   1.000
_cell.length_b   1.000
_cell.length_c   1.000
_cell.angle_alpha   90.00
_cell.angle_beta   90.00
_cell.angle_gamma   90.00
#
_symmetry.space_group_name_H-M   'P 1'
#
loop_
_entity.id
_entity.type
_entity.pdbx_description
1 polymer ?
#
loop_
_entity_poly.entity_id
_entity_poly.type
_entity_poly.pdbx_seq_one_letter_code
_entity_poly.pdbx_strand_id
1 'polypeptide(L)'
;MTTKTNAIRINAKYILITLAAVVLSWVLHELAHWATGTFLGYQMAMTLNTAYAVDASGTSNAHAQIISAAGPLLTLLEALLVFGIMHNRPAQALYAFLFTCFYTRLLATGISFLNLNDEARISKALGVGTFTLPLIMTAILFVLLFRTSASYGFSKRFNLATLGLIILFSSILILSDQYFKIRLL
;
A
#
# COMPACT_ATOMS: atom_id res chain seq x y z
N MET A 1 29.39 -3.00 -6.38
CA MET A 1 29.86 -4.30 -5.83
C MET A 1 28.68 -5.26 -5.85
N THR A 2 28.58 -6.14 -6.85
CA THR A 2 27.46 -7.09 -7.01
C THR A 2 27.85 -8.42 -6.39
N THR A 3 27.65 -8.57 -5.08
CA THR A 3 27.64 -9.90 -4.46
C THR A 3 26.47 -10.68 -5.06
N LYS A 4 26.75 -11.72 -5.84
CA LYS A 4 25.75 -12.71 -6.29
C LYS A 4 25.18 -13.40 -5.06
N THR A 5 24.16 -12.81 -4.47
CA THR A 5 23.35 -13.43 -3.42
C THR A 5 22.56 -14.58 -4.02
N ASN A 6 22.50 -15.71 -3.32
CA ASN A 6 21.63 -16.82 -3.70
C ASN A 6 20.21 -16.30 -3.96
N ALA A 7 19.60 -16.74 -5.07
CA ALA A 7 18.25 -16.33 -5.43
C ALA A 7 17.27 -16.82 -4.36
N ILE A 8 16.51 -15.89 -3.78
CA ILE A 8 15.39 -16.22 -2.88
C ILE A 8 14.42 -17.16 -3.58
N ARG A 9 13.87 -18.09 -2.79
CA ARG A 9 12.90 -19.09 -3.25
C ARG A 9 11.59 -18.88 -2.52
N ILE A 10 10.49 -19.20 -3.19
CA ILE A 10 9.18 -19.30 -2.54
C ILE A 10 9.22 -20.51 -1.63
N ASN A 11 9.32 -20.28 -0.33
CA ASN A 11 9.25 -21.28 0.73
C ASN A 11 8.29 -20.80 1.83
N ALA A 12 8.01 -21.63 2.84
CA ALA A 12 7.10 -21.27 3.92
C ALA A 12 7.48 -19.94 4.59
N LYS A 13 8.78 -19.68 4.79
CA LYS A 13 9.26 -18.41 5.36
C LYS A 13 8.89 -17.21 4.49
N TYR A 14 9.13 -17.27 3.18
CA TYR A 14 8.78 -16.17 2.28
C TYR A 14 7.27 -15.97 2.19
N ILE A 15 6.49 -17.06 2.18
CA ILE A 15 5.01 -16.99 2.20
C ILE A 15 4.52 -16.25 3.46
N LEU A 16 5.05 -16.57 4.64
CA LEU A 16 4.73 -15.87 5.89
C LEU A 16 5.14 -14.40 5.86
N ILE A 17 6.30 -14.09 5.27
CA ILE A 17 6.75 -12.70 5.10
C ILE A 17 5.83 -11.94 4.14
N THR A 18 5.36 -12.57 3.06
CA THR A 18 4.39 -11.96 2.13
C THR A 18 3.05 -11.72 2.80
N LEU A 19 2.57 -12.65 3.63
CA LEU A 19 1.38 -12.44 4.46
C LEU A 19 1.56 -11.25 5.40
N ALA A 20 2.69 -11.21 6.12
CA ALA A 20 3.02 -10.10 7.01
C ALA A 20 3.11 -8.77 6.25
N ALA A 21 3.71 -8.75 5.07
CA ALA A 21 3.78 -7.58 4.21
C ALA A 21 2.37 -7.09 3.84
N VAL A 22 1.49 -7.98 3.38
CA VAL A 22 0.10 -7.60 3.05
C VAL A 22 -0.61 -7.00 4.26
N VAL A 23 -0.62 -7.70 5.40
CA VAL A 23 -1.35 -7.26 6.59
C VAL A 23 -0.79 -5.94 7.13
N LEU A 24 0.54 -5.86 7.29
CA LEU A 24 1.17 -4.68 7.87
C LEU A 24 1.05 -3.46 6.96
N SER A 25 1.31 -3.57 5.65
CA SER A 25 1.18 -2.43 4.75
C SER A 25 -0.25 -1.90 4.71
N TRP A 26 -1.27 -2.77 4.76
CA TRP A 26 -2.68 -2.35 4.78
C TRP A 26 -3.05 -1.67 6.10
N VAL A 27 -2.73 -2.29 7.23
CA VAL A 27 -3.05 -1.74 8.55
C VAL A 27 -2.32 -0.43 8.79
N LEU A 28 -1.05 -0.32 8.41
CA LEU A 28 -0.30 0.93 8.54
C LEU A 28 -0.89 2.04 7.66
N HIS A 29 -1.32 1.71 6.45
CA HIS A 29 -2.00 2.66 5.56
C HIS A 29 -3.25 3.26 6.20
N GLU A 30 -4.16 2.41 6.69
CA GLU A 30 -5.38 2.87 7.37
C GLU A 30 -5.06 3.57 8.70
N LEU A 31 -4.03 3.12 9.41
CA LEU A 31 -3.57 3.77 10.64
C LEU A 31 -3.08 5.18 10.38
N ALA A 32 -2.43 5.47 9.24
CA ALA A 32 -2.06 6.83 8.89
C ALA A 32 -3.28 7.73 8.70
N HIS A 33 -4.31 7.27 7.98
CA HIS A 33 -5.57 8.00 7.87
C HIS A 33 -6.20 8.26 9.24
N TRP A 34 -6.32 7.23 10.07
CA TRP A 34 -6.88 7.34 11.41
C TRP A 34 -6.08 8.30 12.30
N ALA A 35 -4.75 8.18 12.33
CA ALA A 35 -3.88 8.98 13.16
C ALA A 35 -3.91 10.46 12.75
N THR A 36 -3.87 10.74 11.43
CA THR A 36 -3.97 12.11 10.92
C THR A 36 -5.34 12.72 11.25
N GLY A 37 -6.44 11.98 11.09
CA GLY A 37 -7.76 12.49 11.44
C GLY A 37 -7.91 12.79 12.93
N THR A 38 -7.41 11.89 13.77
CA THR A 38 -7.40 12.06 15.24
C THR A 38 -6.55 13.26 15.65
N PHE A 39 -5.37 13.43 15.06
CA PHE A 39 -4.49 14.57 15.29
C PHE A 39 -5.15 15.91 14.90
N LEU A 40 -5.96 15.92 13.85
CA LEU A 40 -6.73 17.09 13.41
C LEU A 40 -8.00 17.34 14.24
N GLY A 41 -8.25 16.54 15.28
CA GLY A 41 -9.36 16.72 16.22
C GLY A 41 -10.64 15.97 15.84
N TYR A 42 -10.61 15.08 14.85
CA TYR A 42 -11.78 14.28 14.47
C TYR A 42 -11.86 12.97 15.22
N GLN A 43 -13.08 12.55 15.56
CA GLN A 43 -13.32 11.20 16.05
C GLN A 43 -13.23 10.22 14.87
N MET A 44 -12.16 9.44 14.84
CA MET A 44 -11.89 8.48 13.78
C MET A 44 -12.21 7.05 14.22
N ALA A 45 -12.66 6.24 13.26
CA ALA A 45 -12.77 4.80 13.39
C ALA A 45 -11.92 4.11 12.31
N MET A 46 -11.48 2.89 12.59
CA MET A 46 -10.64 2.11 11.68
C MET A 46 -11.02 0.62 11.68
N THR A 47 -11.09 0.02 10.50
CA THR A 47 -11.16 -1.44 10.28
C THR A 47 -9.85 -1.95 9.65
N LEU A 48 -9.78 -3.20 9.19
CA LEU A 48 -8.56 -3.69 8.53
C LEU A 48 -8.30 -3.04 7.17
N ASN A 49 -9.35 -2.53 6.52
CA ASN A 49 -9.29 -2.03 5.13
C ASN A 49 -9.89 -0.63 4.96
N THR A 50 -10.31 0.06 6.04
CA THR A 50 -10.86 1.41 5.93
C THR A 50 -10.70 2.20 7.22
N ALA A 51 -10.28 3.46 7.11
CA ALA A 51 -10.40 4.47 8.16
C ALA A 51 -11.37 5.58 7.75
N TYR A 52 -12.20 6.05 8.69
CA TYR A 52 -13.22 7.06 8.42
C TYR A 52 -13.53 7.91 9.65
N ALA A 53 -13.98 9.14 9.43
CA ALA A 53 -14.53 9.98 10.48
C ALA A 53 -15.90 9.44 10.90
N VAL A 54 -16.14 9.28 12.20
CA VAL A 54 -17.42 8.81 12.75
C VAL A 54 -18.53 9.83 12.46
N ASP A 55 -18.21 11.12 12.50
CA ASP A 55 -19.06 12.21 12.03
C ASP A 55 -18.37 12.98 10.90
N ALA A 56 -18.79 12.71 9.66
CA ALA A 56 -18.25 13.37 8.48
C ALA A 56 -18.80 14.80 8.27
N SER A 57 -19.91 15.18 8.93
CA SER A 57 -20.60 16.45 8.67
C SER A 57 -19.82 17.68 9.12
N GLY A 58 -18.96 17.51 10.13
CA GLY A 58 -18.07 18.55 10.65
C GLY A 58 -16.67 18.59 10.00
N THR A 59 -16.36 17.70 9.05
CA THR A 59 -15.01 17.62 8.48
C THR A 59 -14.79 18.69 7.41
N SER A 60 -13.86 19.61 7.65
CA SER A 60 -13.39 20.57 6.65
C SER A 60 -12.87 19.85 5.41
N ASN A 61 -13.19 20.33 4.21
CA ASN A 61 -12.71 19.75 2.94
C ASN A 61 -11.17 19.67 2.92
N ALA A 62 -10.48 20.72 3.38
CA ALA A 62 -9.02 20.71 3.46
C ALA A 62 -8.49 19.58 4.35
N HIS A 63 -9.11 19.38 5.52
CA HIS A 63 -8.72 18.29 6.42
C HIS A 63 -9.03 16.91 5.80
N ALA A 64 -10.16 16.76 5.10
CA ALA A 64 -10.49 15.52 4.40
C ALA A 64 -9.44 15.15 3.33
N GLN A 65 -8.91 16.14 2.61
CA GLN A 65 -7.81 15.91 1.65
C GLN A 65 -6.49 15.56 2.35
N ILE A 66 -6.16 16.23 3.46
CA ILE A 66 -4.96 15.92 4.26
C ILE A 66 -5.04 14.49 4.82
N ILE A 67 -6.19 14.12 5.39
CA ILE A 67 -6.45 12.76 5.87
C ILE A 67 -6.31 11.78 4.70
N SER A 68 -6.95 12.03 3.56
CA SER A 68 -6.83 11.18 2.36
C SER A 68 -5.38 11.08 1.85
N ALA A 69 -4.52 12.07 2.06
CA ALA A 69 -3.12 11.99 1.63
C ALA A 69 -2.28 11.09 2.55
N ALA A 70 -2.65 10.95 3.82
CA ALA A 70 -1.84 10.30 4.85
C ALA A 70 -1.49 8.84 4.52
N GLY A 71 -2.49 8.03 4.16
CA GLY A 71 -2.28 6.63 3.77
C GLY A 71 -1.33 6.48 2.58
N PRO A 72 -1.62 7.08 1.41
CA PRO A 72 -0.75 7.00 0.24
C PRO A 72 0.68 7.47 0.50
N LEU A 73 0.85 8.54 1.27
CA LEU A 73 2.18 9.05 1.64
C LEU A 73 2.92 8.07 2.56
N LEU A 74 2.24 7.42 3.51
CA LEU A 74 2.86 6.39 4.33
C LEU A 74 3.26 5.17 3.48
N THR A 75 2.42 4.73 2.55
CA THR A 75 2.75 3.64 1.62
C THR A 75 3.95 3.98 0.74
N LEU A 76 4.06 5.23 0.27
CA LEU A 76 5.23 5.69 -0.46
C LEU A 76 6.50 5.70 0.42
N LEU A 77 6.40 6.18 1.66
CA LEU A 77 7.50 6.16 2.63
C LEU A 77 7.96 4.74 2.94
N GLU A 78 7.03 3.80 3.14
CA GLU A 78 7.30 2.38 3.33
C GLU A 78 8.07 1.80 2.14
N ALA A 79 7.60 2.05 0.92
CA ALA A 79 8.26 1.60 -0.31
C ALA A 79 9.67 2.18 -0.46
N LEU A 80 9.85 3.49 -0.18
CA LEU A 80 11.15 4.15 -0.23
C LEU A 80 12.12 3.61 0.82
N LEU A 81 11.64 3.37 2.04
CA LEU A 81 12.43 2.77 3.12
C LEU A 81 12.89 1.37 2.73
N VAL A 82 11.98 0.51 2.28
CA VAL A 82 12.29 -0.85 1.83
C VAL A 82 13.27 -0.84 0.66
N PHE A 83 13.02 0.02 -0.34
CA PHE A 83 13.92 0.21 -1.48
C PHE A 83 15.32 0.62 -1.03
N GLY A 84 15.44 1.60 -0.13
CA GLY A 84 16.72 2.06 0.42
C GLY A 84 17.46 0.99 1.22
N ILE A 85 16.75 0.19 2.02
CA ILE A 85 17.34 -0.94 2.74
C ILE A 85 17.85 -2.00 1.76
N MET A 86 17.04 -2.38 0.77
CA MET A 86 17.40 -3.38 -0.24
C MET A 86 18.51 -2.90 -1.19
N HIS A 87 18.65 -1.60 -1.40
CA HIS A 87 19.77 -1.06 -2.18
C HIS A 87 21.11 -1.24 -1.47
N ASN A 88 21.12 -1.10 -0.14
CA ASN A 88 22.34 -1.13 0.68
C ASN A 88 22.64 -2.50 1.30
N ARG A 89 21.64 -3.38 1.41
CA ARG A 89 21.76 -4.69 2.07
C ARG A 89 21.00 -5.77 1.30
N PRO A 90 21.49 -7.03 1.30
CA PRO A 90 20.87 -8.13 0.57
C PRO A 90 19.60 -8.68 1.26
N ALA A 91 18.64 -7.82 1.54
CA ALA A 91 17.40 -8.13 2.25
C ALA A 91 16.27 -8.56 1.29
N GLN A 92 16.52 -9.60 0.48
CA GLN A 92 15.62 -10.03 -0.60
C GLN A 92 14.16 -10.29 -0.16
N ALA A 93 13.95 -10.71 1.09
CA ALA A 93 12.60 -10.98 1.60
C ALA A 93 11.74 -9.72 1.76
N LEU A 94 12.35 -8.54 1.93
CA LEU A 94 11.63 -7.27 1.99
C LEU A 94 10.99 -6.88 0.65
N TYR A 95 11.37 -7.56 -0.43
CA TYR A 95 10.73 -7.38 -1.73
C TYR A 95 9.21 -7.53 -1.69
N ALA A 96 8.70 -8.41 -0.81
CA ALA A 96 7.26 -8.58 -0.63
C ALA A 96 6.56 -7.29 -0.17
N PHE A 97 7.18 -6.49 0.72
CA PHE A 97 6.63 -5.20 1.16
C PHE A 97 6.58 -4.20 0.00
N LEU A 98 7.68 -4.05 -0.74
CA LEU A 98 7.73 -3.15 -1.90
C LEU A 98 6.69 -3.53 -2.96
N PHE A 99 6.54 -4.83 -3.22
CA PHE A 99 5.54 -5.35 -4.16
C PHE A 99 4.13 -5.07 -3.64
N THR A 100 3.87 -5.30 -2.35
CA THR A 100 2.58 -4.97 -1.71
C THR A 100 2.24 -3.49 -1.87
N CYS A 101 3.17 -2.57 -1.57
CA CYS A 101 2.93 -1.12 -1.74
C CYS A 101 2.51 -0.79 -3.19
N PHE A 102 3.23 -1.33 -4.18
CA PHE A 102 2.86 -1.16 -5.58
C PHE A 102 1.48 -1.74 -5.90
N TYR A 103 1.24 -2.99 -5.50
CA TYR A 103 0.01 -3.71 -5.79
C TYR A 103 -1.22 -3.00 -5.20
N THR A 104 -1.15 -2.56 -3.95
CA THR A 104 -2.29 -1.89 -3.28
C THR A 104 -2.67 -0.61 -4.00
N ARG A 105 -1.68 0.20 -4.42
CA ARG A 105 -1.93 1.45 -5.16
C ARG A 105 -2.41 1.20 -6.59
N LEU A 106 -1.87 0.17 -7.25
CA LEU A 106 -2.37 -0.26 -8.56
C LEU A 106 -3.83 -0.72 -8.48
N LEU A 107 -4.16 -1.56 -7.49
CA LEU A 107 -5.52 -2.04 -7.25
C LEU A 107 -6.45 -0.86 -6.95
N ALA A 108 -6.05 0.05 -6.07
CA ALA A 108 -6.83 1.24 -5.72
C ALA A 108 -7.07 2.14 -6.95
N THR A 109 -6.06 2.31 -7.81
CA THR A 109 -6.21 3.02 -9.11
C THR A 109 -7.23 2.34 -10.01
N GLY A 110 -7.22 1.00 -10.08
CA GLY A 110 -8.23 0.23 -10.81
C GLY A 110 -9.63 0.32 -10.22
N ILE A 111 -9.76 0.36 -8.89
CA ILE A 111 -11.06 0.49 -8.21
C ILE A 111 -11.61 1.92 -8.34
N SER A 112 -10.76 2.93 -8.55
CA SER A 112 -11.17 4.34 -8.76
C SER A 112 -12.12 4.58 -9.93
N PHE A 113 -12.27 3.64 -10.86
CA PHE A 113 -13.33 3.68 -11.88
C PHE A 113 -14.74 3.49 -11.30
N LEU A 114 -14.86 2.80 -10.16
CA LEU A 114 -16.12 2.53 -9.48
C LEU A 114 -16.28 3.44 -8.25
N ASN A 115 -15.23 3.53 -7.42
CA ASN A 115 -15.24 4.31 -6.18
C ASN A 115 -13.89 5.00 -6.03
N LEU A 116 -13.91 6.34 -5.89
CA LEU A 116 -12.69 7.14 -5.82
C LEU A 116 -11.81 6.72 -4.63
N ASN A 117 -10.60 6.23 -4.93
CA ASN A 117 -9.57 6.02 -3.92
C ASN A 117 -9.01 7.35 -3.38
N ASP A 118 -8.05 7.28 -2.47
CA ASP A 118 -7.55 8.43 -1.73
C ASP A 118 -6.89 9.47 -2.65
N GLU A 119 -6.01 9.04 -3.54
CA GLU A 119 -5.33 9.92 -4.50
C GLU A 119 -6.30 10.48 -5.55
N ALA A 120 -7.34 9.73 -5.92
CA ALA A 120 -8.36 10.19 -6.87
C ALA A 120 -9.27 11.26 -6.25
N ARG A 121 -9.62 11.14 -4.95
CA ARG A 121 -10.36 12.17 -4.22
C ARG A 121 -9.55 13.48 -4.19
N ILE A 122 -8.26 13.40 -3.88
CA ILE A 122 -7.36 14.56 -3.89
C ILE A 122 -7.24 15.14 -5.30
N SER A 123 -7.00 14.30 -6.31
CA SER A 123 -6.85 14.76 -7.70
C SER A 123 -8.10 15.50 -8.19
N LYS A 124 -9.28 14.98 -7.86
CA LYS A 124 -10.56 15.61 -8.18
C LYS A 124 -10.72 16.94 -7.45
N ALA A 125 -10.37 17.00 -6.16
CA ALA A 125 -10.44 18.23 -5.36
C ALA A 125 -9.50 19.33 -5.89
N LEU A 126 -8.33 18.96 -6.43
CA LEU A 126 -7.36 19.88 -7.02
C LEU A 126 -7.69 20.27 -8.48
N GLY A 127 -8.67 19.63 -9.11
CA GLY A 127 -9.02 19.90 -10.52
C GLY A 127 -7.98 19.40 -11.54
N VAL A 128 -7.06 18.51 -11.15
CA VAL A 128 -5.98 18.02 -12.02
C VAL A 128 -6.37 16.76 -12.81
N GLY A 129 -7.62 16.34 -12.74
CA GLY A 129 -8.15 15.12 -13.35
C GLY A 129 -8.08 13.91 -12.42
N THR A 130 -9.18 13.13 -12.33
CA THR A 130 -9.38 12.07 -11.32
C THR A 130 -8.24 11.06 -11.19
N PHE A 131 -7.57 10.71 -12.30
CA PHE A 131 -6.54 9.66 -12.31
C PHE A 131 -5.10 10.18 -12.23
N THR A 132 -4.89 11.49 -12.17
CA THR A 132 -3.54 12.07 -12.24
C THR A 132 -2.65 11.63 -11.09
N LEU A 133 -3.05 11.84 -9.82
CA LEU A 133 -2.25 11.39 -8.68
C LEU A 133 -2.21 9.86 -8.52
N PRO A 134 -3.30 9.09 -8.71
CA PRO A 134 -3.23 7.63 -8.70
C PRO A 134 -2.21 7.06 -9.68
N LEU A 135 -2.17 7.58 -10.92
CA LEU A 135 -1.22 7.14 -11.94
C LEU A 135 0.23 7.52 -11.59
N ILE A 136 0.46 8.74 -11.09
CA ILE A 136 1.79 9.18 -10.64
C ILE A 136 2.29 8.28 -9.50
N MET A 137 1.47 8.05 -8.47
CA MET A 137 1.83 7.20 -7.33
C MET A 137 2.16 5.77 -7.78
N THR A 138 1.29 5.18 -8.60
CA THR A 138 1.49 3.82 -9.14
C THR A 138 2.74 3.74 -10.01
N ALA A 139 3.02 4.76 -10.84
CA ALA A 139 4.20 4.80 -11.69
C ALA A 139 5.50 4.89 -10.88
N ILE A 140 5.53 5.73 -9.82
CA ILE A 140 6.69 5.83 -8.92
C ILE A 140 6.98 4.47 -8.27
N LEU A 141 5.95 3.83 -7.70
CA LEU A 141 6.08 2.53 -7.04
C LEU A 141 6.49 1.43 -8.02
N PHE A 142 5.95 1.45 -9.25
CA PHE A 142 6.34 0.53 -10.31
C PHE A 142 7.84 0.66 -10.65
N VAL A 143 8.35 1.90 -10.77
CA VAL A 143 9.77 2.14 -11.06
C VAL A 143 10.65 1.58 -9.94
N LEU A 144 10.30 1.80 -8.67
CA LEU A 144 11.05 1.25 -7.53
C LEU A 144 11.05 -0.29 -7.54
N LEU A 145 9.89 -0.89 -7.76
CA LEU A 145 9.73 -2.34 -7.85
C LEU A 145 10.53 -2.93 -9.00
N PHE A 146 10.41 -2.34 -10.20
CA PHE A 146 11.10 -2.78 -11.41
C PHE A 146 12.62 -2.70 -11.26
N ARG A 147 13.15 -1.58 -10.75
CA ARG A 147 14.58 -1.41 -10.51
C ARG A 147 15.10 -2.42 -9.49
N THR A 148 14.34 -2.70 -8.43
CA THR A 148 14.70 -3.72 -7.44
C THR A 148 14.71 -5.12 -8.05
N SER A 149 13.65 -5.49 -8.79
CA SER A 149 13.56 -6.77 -9.48
C SER A 149 14.71 -6.97 -10.47
N ALA A 150 15.07 -5.94 -11.22
CA ALA A 150 16.17 -5.98 -12.18
C ALA A 150 17.54 -6.10 -11.47
N SER A 151 17.77 -5.28 -10.43
CA SER A 151 19.03 -5.29 -9.67
C SER A 151 19.30 -6.63 -8.99
N TYR A 152 18.26 -7.29 -8.48
CA TYR A 152 18.38 -8.60 -7.83
C TYR A 152 18.28 -9.78 -8.82
N GLY A 153 17.97 -9.53 -10.09
CA GLY A 153 17.81 -10.57 -11.10
C GLY A 153 16.64 -11.52 -10.81
N PHE A 154 15.56 -11.03 -10.19
CA PHE A 154 14.40 -11.87 -9.88
C PHE A 154 13.73 -12.37 -11.16
N SER A 155 13.49 -13.69 -11.21
CA SER A 155 12.86 -14.32 -12.37
C SER A 155 11.39 -13.90 -12.53
N LYS A 156 10.87 -13.96 -13.76
CA LYS A 156 9.44 -13.74 -14.04
C LYS A 156 8.54 -14.65 -13.20
N ARG A 157 8.93 -15.93 -13.02
CA ARG A 157 8.18 -16.90 -12.21
C ARG A 157 8.10 -16.48 -10.74
N PHE A 158 9.19 -15.97 -10.17
CA PHE A 158 9.20 -15.48 -8.79
C PHE A 158 8.30 -14.24 -8.61
N ASN A 159 8.35 -13.31 -9.56
CA ASN A 159 7.48 -12.14 -9.56
C ASN A 159 5.99 -12.52 -9.67
N LEU A 160 5.65 -13.42 -10.58
CA LEU A 160 4.27 -13.91 -10.72
C LEU A 160 3.79 -14.67 -9.48
N ALA A 161 4.65 -15.50 -8.87
CA ALA A 161 4.30 -16.19 -7.63
C ALA A 161 4.11 -15.21 -6.46
N THR A 162 4.96 -14.19 -6.34
CA THR A 162 4.81 -13.13 -5.33
C THR A 162 3.52 -12.35 -5.53
N LEU A 163 3.21 -11.96 -6.79
CA LEU A 163 1.95 -11.31 -7.13
C LEU A 163 0.75 -12.19 -6.76
N GLY A 164 0.78 -13.49 -7.09
CA GLY A 164 -0.29 -14.43 -6.76
C GLY A 164 -0.52 -14.56 -5.25
N LEU A 165 0.55 -14.62 -4.45
CA LEU A 165 0.45 -14.62 -2.99
C LEU A 165 -0.14 -13.32 -2.45
N ILE A 166 0.28 -12.16 -2.99
CA ILE A 166 -0.24 -10.85 -2.57
C ILE A 166 -1.73 -10.77 -2.89
N ILE A 167 -2.16 -11.13 -4.11
CA ILE A 167 -3.57 -11.14 -4.51
C ILE A 167 -4.39 -12.06 -3.59
N LEU A 168 -3.87 -13.25 -3.27
CA LEU A 168 -4.55 -14.19 -2.39
C LEU A 168 -4.73 -13.58 -0.99
N PHE A 169 -3.66 -13.09 -0.38
CA PHE A 169 -3.71 -12.55 0.97
C PHE A 169 -4.49 -11.24 1.06
N SER A 170 -4.39 -10.36 0.08
CA SER A 170 -5.18 -9.13 0.04
C SER A 170 -6.67 -9.45 -0.13
N SER A 171 -7.02 -10.43 -0.97
CA SER A 171 -8.41 -10.88 -1.10
C SER A 171 -8.95 -11.42 0.21
N ILE A 172 -8.18 -12.25 0.92
CA ILE A 172 -8.56 -12.76 2.25
C ILE A 172 -8.76 -11.60 3.22
N LEU A 173 -7.83 -10.65 3.28
CA LEU A 173 -7.92 -9.49 4.17
C LEU A 173 -9.17 -8.64 3.88
N ILE A 174 -9.37 -8.24 2.61
CA ILE A 174 -10.50 -7.40 2.20
C ILE A 174 -11.84 -8.10 2.45
N LEU A 175 -11.97 -9.37 2.04
CA LEU A 175 -13.21 -10.12 2.21
C LEU A 175 -13.51 -10.40 3.69
N SER A 176 -12.49 -10.66 4.50
CA SER A 176 -12.64 -10.81 5.95
C SER A 176 -13.12 -9.50 6.58
N ASP A 177 -12.54 -8.36 6.19
CA ASP A 177 -12.97 -7.05 6.69
C ASP A 177 -14.43 -6.75 6.31
N GLN A 178 -14.82 -7.03 5.07
CA GLN A 178 -16.19 -6.84 4.59
C GLN A 178 -17.22 -7.73 5.30
N TYR A 179 -16.83 -8.98 5.61
CA TYR A 179 -17.71 -9.96 6.24
C TYR A 179 -17.85 -9.72 7.75
N PHE A 180 -16.72 -9.56 8.46
CA PHE A 180 -16.72 -9.43 9.91
C PHE A 180 -16.87 -7.99 10.40
N LYS A 181 -16.48 -7.00 9.60
CA LYS A 181 -16.56 -5.55 9.91
C LYS A 181 -15.99 -5.20 11.28
N ILE A 182 -14.87 -5.83 11.63
CA ILE A 182 -14.23 -5.66 12.93
C ILE A 182 -13.67 -4.24 13.01
N ARG A 183 -14.19 -3.47 13.97
CA ARG A 183 -13.64 -2.17 14.33
C ARG A 183 -12.42 -2.37 15.23
N LEU A 184 -11.27 -1.87 14.80
CA LEU A 184 -10.00 -1.95 15.53
C LEU A 184 -9.83 -0.76 16.49
N LEU A 185 -10.19 0.45 16.04
CA LEU A 185 -10.13 1.72 16.76
C LEU A 185 -11.39 2.56 16.48
#